data_AF-A0A382X197-F1
#
_entry.id   AF-A0A382X197-F1
#
_cell.length_a   1.000
_cell.length_b   1.000
_cell.length_c   1.000
_cell.angle_alpha   90.00
_cell.angle_beta   90.00
_cell.angle_gamma   90.00
#
_symmetry.space_group_name_H-M   'P 1'
#
loop_
_entity.id
_entity.type
_entity.pdbx_description
1 polymer ?
#
loop_
_entity_poly.entity_id
_entity_poly.type
_entity_poly.pdbx_seq_one_letter_code
_entity_poly.pdbx_strand_id
1 'polypeptide(L)'
;SSLRLPPGVSGTVVEVRVFSRRGVDKDERALEIEREGISRFAEDRDDELRIIENNVFDRLKGLLMSNKVIDGPKKIKKGQKFTSEILSSYTLGQCWQFVVSNQKIMLEIETLKKEFDDEIKRLQIRFEEKVDKIQDGDELLPGVLKMVKVFVAVKRKLQPGDKMAGRHGNKGVISKISLVEDMPYLEDGTPVDIVLNPLGVPSRMNVGQILETHLGWASAGLGKQISSIVNDYQKQERLSKLKDKFKNIYGSKVWKNVEKEINDDDLLELANN
;
A
#
# COMPACT_ATOMS: atom_id res chain seq x y z
N SER A 1 33.19 -19.88 -17.03
CA SER A 1 33.54 -18.87 -16.03
C SER A 1 32.28 -18.51 -15.26
N SER A 2 32.29 -18.55 -13.92
CA SER A 2 31.11 -18.24 -13.09
C SER A 2 31.05 -16.75 -12.74
N LEU A 3 29.83 -16.21 -12.64
CA LEU A 3 29.62 -14.84 -12.14
C LEU A 3 29.89 -14.80 -10.63
N ARG A 4 30.71 -13.86 -10.18
CA ARG A 4 31.03 -13.64 -8.77
C ARG A 4 30.60 -12.25 -8.34
N LEU A 5 30.25 -12.13 -7.06
CA LEU A 5 29.92 -10.84 -6.47
C LEU A 5 31.20 -9.98 -6.38
N PRO A 6 31.12 -8.67 -6.66
CA PRO A 6 32.24 -7.76 -6.44
C PRO A 6 32.72 -7.79 -4.98
N PRO A 7 34.02 -7.59 -4.73
CA PRO A 7 34.56 -7.57 -3.37
C PRO A 7 33.93 -6.44 -2.55
N GLY A 8 33.68 -6.69 -1.26
CA GLY A 8 33.13 -5.69 -0.33
C GLY A 8 31.61 -5.49 -0.41
N VAL A 9 30.92 -6.21 -1.30
CA VAL A 9 29.46 -6.21 -1.36
C VAL A 9 28.92 -7.47 -0.69
N SER A 10 27.96 -7.30 0.22
CA SER A 10 27.20 -8.39 0.83
C SER A 10 25.73 -8.01 0.85
N GLY A 11 24.85 -8.91 0.44
CA GLY A 11 23.43 -8.63 0.37
C GLY A 11 22.59 -9.89 0.20
N THR A 12 21.29 -9.70 0.20
CA THR A 12 20.33 -10.79 -0.01
C THR A 12 19.92 -10.79 -1.48
N VAL A 13 19.88 -11.97 -2.09
CA VAL A 13 19.27 -12.12 -3.42
C VAL A 13 17.78 -11.94 -3.27
N VAL A 14 17.24 -10.90 -3.90
CA VAL A 14 15.80 -10.58 -3.84
C VAL A 14 15.06 -11.24 -4.98
N GLU A 15 15.66 -11.25 -6.16
CA GLU A 15 15.01 -11.73 -7.37
C GLU A 15 16.04 -12.33 -8.32
N VAL A 16 15.66 -13.41 -9.00
CA VAL A 16 16.44 -14.02 -10.07
C VAL A 16 15.55 -14.11 -11.29
N ARG A 17 15.98 -13.48 -12.39
CA ARG A 17 15.32 -13.56 -13.69
C ARG A 17 16.15 -14.39 -14.64
N VAL A 18 15.51 -15.38 -15.25
CA VAL A 18 16.10 -16.26 -16.25
C VAL A 18 15.44 -15.94 -17.59
N PHE A 19 16.25 -15.55 -18.56
CA PHE A 19 15.83 -15.27 -19.93
C PHE A 19 16.38 -16.36 -20.84
N SER A 20 15.52 -16.97 -21.64
CA SER A 20 15.88 -18.07 -22.54
C SER A 20 15.47 -17.71 -23.96
N ARG A 21 16.38 -17.92 -24.92
CA ARG A 21 16.08 -17.70 -26.33
C ARG A 21 14.98 -18.66 -26.81
N ARG A 22 14.12 -18.19 -27.71
CA ARG A 22 13.11 -19.01 -28.40
C ARG A 22 13.72 -20.26 -29.04
N GLY A 23 13.13 -21.43 -28.77
CA GLY A 23 13.55 -22.72 -29.31
C GLY A 23 14.69 -23.41 -28.56
N VAL A 24 15.14 -22.86 -27.42
CA VAL A 24 16.07 -23.55 -26.50
C VAL A 24 15.27 -24.24 -25.40
N ASP A 25 15.64 -25.48 -25.06
CA ASP A 25 15.00 -26.20 -23.97
C ASP A 25 15.16 -25.47 -22.63
N LYS A 26 14.04 -25.29 -21.94
CA LYS A 26 14.01 -24.67 -20.61
C LYS A 26 14.51 -25.68 -19.57
N ASP A 27 15.38 -25.22 -18.69
CA ASP A 27 15.82 -25.97 -17.52
C ASP A 27 14.72 -26.07 -16.46
N GLU A 28 14.84 -27.05 -15.55
CA GLU A 28 13.91 -27.27 -14.45
C GLU A 28 13.62 -25.99 -13.67
N ARG A 29 14.66 -25.19 -13.38
CA ARG A 29 14.53 -23.92 -12.67
C ARG A 29 13.77 -22.86 -13.45
N ALA A 30 13.93 -22.80 -14.78
CA ALA A 30 13.16 -21.86 -15.61
C ALA A 30 11.68 -22.28 -15.68
N LEU A 31 11.41 -23.59 -15.76
CA LEU A 31 10.06 -24.14 -15.72
C LEU A 31 9.37 -23.88 -14.38
N GLU A 32 10.09 -23.97 -13.26
CA GLU A 32 9.57 -23.60 -11.94
C GLU A 32 9.17 -22.11 -11.88
N ILE A 33 10.04 -21.22 -12.34
CA ILE A 33 9.78 -19.77 -12.35
C ILE A 33 8.58 -19.43 -13.24
N GLU A 34 8.47 -20.09 -14.40
CA GLU A 34 7.32 -19.94 -15.30
C GLU A 34 6.03 -20.41 -14.63
N ARG A 35 6.03 -21.61 -14.02
CA ARG A 35 4.86 -22.14 -13.29
C ARG A 35 4.44 -21.22 -12.14
N GLU A 36 5.41 -20.71 -11.37
CA GLU A 36 5.14 -19.78 -10.29
C GLU A 36 4.55 -18.46 -10.81
N GLY A 37 5.08 -17.93 -11.92
CA GLY A 37 4.54 -16.75 -12.59
C GLY A 37 3.10 -16.94 -13.09
N ILE A 38 2.83 -18.08 -13.72
CA ILE A 38 1.48 -18.45 -14.19
C ILE A 38 0.52 -18.60 -13.00
N SER A 39 0.96 -19.23 -11.90
CA SER A 39 0.15 -19.39 -10.69
C SER A 39 -0.24 -18.05 -10.09
N ARG A 40 0.70 -17.09 -9.98
CA ARG A 40 0.41 -15.74 -9.49
C ARG A 40 -0.61 -15.01 -10.37
N PHE A 41 -0.47 -15.10 -11.69
CA PHE A 41 -1.46 -14.50 -12.59
C PHE A 41 -2.82 -15.19 -12.54
N ALA A 42 -2.87 -16.49 -12.21
CA ALA A 42 -4.13 -17.20 -12.01
C ALA A 42 -4.82 -16.75 -10.73
N GLU A 43 -4.07 -16.57 -9.63
CA GLU A 43 -4.57 -15.99 -8.38
C GLU A 43 -5.13 -14.58 -8.60
N ASP A 44 -4.37 -13.70 -9.26
CA ASP A 44 -4.82 -12.34 -9.61
C ASP A 44 -6.12 -12.37 -10.44
N ARG A 45 -6.19 -13.25 -11.44
CA ARG A 45 -7.39 -13.41 -12.28
C ARG A 45 -8.58 -13.87 -11.44
N ASP A 46 -8.40 -14.83 -10.55
CA ASP A 46 -9.48 -15.39 -9.73
C ASP A 46 -9.98 -14.38 -8.69
N ASP A 47 -9.10 -13.55 -8.16
CA ASP A 47 -9.46 -12.42 -7.29
C ASP A 47 -10.19 -11.32 -8.07
N GLU A 48 -9.71 -10.93 -9.25
CA GLU A 48 -10.42 -9.99 -10.15
C GLU A 48 -11.82 -10.54 -10.51
N LEU A 49 -11.92 -11.82 -10.86
CA LEU A 49 -13.19 -12.48 -11.18
C LEU A 49 -14.15 -12.41 -9.98
N ARG A 50 -13.67 -12.75 -8.78
CA ARG A 50 -14.48 -12.68 -7.56
C ARG A 50 -14.99 -11.26 -7.27
N ILE A 51 -14.17 -10.24 -7.50
CA ILE A 51 -14.58 -8.83 -7.31
C ILE A 51 -15.67 -8.46 -8.32
N ILE A 52 -15.52 -8.83 -9.59
CA ILE A 52 -16.50 -8.59 -10.64
C ILE A 52 -17.81 -9.31 -10.33
N GLU A 53 -17.74 -10.59 -9.98
CA GLU A 53 -18.90 -11.41 -9.59
C GLU A 53 -19.66 -10.79 -8.41
N ASN A 54 -18.96 -10.40 -7.34
CA ASN A 54 -19.60 -9.78 -6.17
C ASN A 54 -20.28 -8.44 -6.53
N ASN A 55 -19.62 -7.59 -7.32
CA ASN A 55 -20.18 -6.30 -7.74
C ASN A 55 -21.44 -6.49 -8.60
N VAL A 56 -21.40 -7.40 -9.57
CA VAL A 56 -22.56 -7.70 -10.42
C VAL A 56 -23.68 -8.34 -9.61
N PHE A 57 -23.35 -9.24 -8.68
CA PHE A 57 -24.34 -9.83 -7.77
C PHE A 57 -25.03 -8.78 -6.90
N ASP A 58 -24.29 -7.82 -6.34
CA ASP A 58 -24.86 -6.73 -5.53
C ASP A 58 -25.76 -5.80 -6.35
N ARG A 59 -25.35 -5.45 -7.59
CA ARG A 59 -26.19 -4.67 -8.52
C ARG A 59 -27.46 -5.42 -8.87
N LEU A 60 -27.33 -6.70 -9.23
CA LEU A 60 -28.45 -7.56 -9.61
C LEU A 60 -29.41 -7.78 -8.44
N LYS A 61 -28.88 -7.92 -7.22
CA LYS A 61 -29.68 -7.97 -5.97
C LYS A 61 -30.48 -6.69 -5.77
N GLY A 62 -29.89 -5.52 -5.99
CA GLY A 62 -30.59 -4.23 -5.94
C GLY A 62 -31.75 -4.14 -6.95
N LEU A 63 -31.52 -4.60 -8.18
CA LEU A 63 -32.54 -4.63 -9.23
C LEU A 63 -33.66 -5.64 -8.93
N LEU A 64 -33.35 -6.82 -8.37
CA LEU A 64 -34.32 -7.86 -8.05
C LEU A 64 -35.14 -7.56 -6.78
N MET A 65 -34.56 -6.94 -5.75
CA MET A 65 -35.26 -6.61 -4.50
C MET A 65 -36.42 -5.62 -4.69
N SER A 66 -36.37 -4.80 -5.73
CA SER A 66 -37.36 -3.75 -5.97
C SER A 66 -38.64 -4.25 -6.65
N ASN A 67 -38.71 -5.51 -7.14
CA ASN A 67 -39.80 -5.97 -8.00
C ASN A 67 -40.26 -7.42 -7.77
N LYS A 68 -41.43 -7.77 -8.34
CA LYS A 68 -41.99 -9.13 -8.31
C LYS A 68 -41.48 -9.95 -9.51
N VAL A 69 -41.04 -11.17 -9.23
CA VAL A 69 -40.58 -12.13 -10.25
C VAL A 69 -41.74 -12.97 -10.79
N ILE A 70 -41.72 -13.20 -12.10
CA ILE A 70 -42.68 -14.04 -12.84
C ILE A 70 -42.17 -15.49 -12.91
N ASP A 71 -40.87 -15.71 -13.13
CA ASP A 71 -40.26 -17.05 -13.27
C ASP A 71 -38.77 -17.07 -12.87
N GLY A 72 -38.23 -18.23 -12.49
CA GLY A 72 -36.84 -18.39 -12.05
C GLY A 72 -36.41 -19.83 -11.71
N PRO A 73 -35.10 -20.10 -11.54
CA PRO A 73 -34.60 -21.45 -11.33
C PRO A 73 -34.94 -22.03 -9.96
N LYS A 74 -35.39 -23.29 -9.99
CA LYS A 74 -35.76 -24.15 -8.84
C LYS A 74 -36.74 -23.49 -7.83
N LYS A 75 -38.00 -23.93 -7.91
CA LYS A 75 -39.05 -23.87 -6.87
C LYS A 75 -39.34 -22.49 -6.26
N ILE A 76 -39.29 -21.40 -7.03
CA ILE A 76 -39.93 -20.14 -6.60
C ILE A 76 -41.41 -20.17 -7.00
N LYS A 77 -42.31 -19.87 -6.05
CA LYS A 77 -43.74 -19.67 -6.34
C LYS A 77 -43.92 -18.31 -7.03
N LYS A 78 -44.64 -18.30 -8.15
CA LYS A 78 -44.97 -17.07 -8.93
C LYS A 78 -45.45 -15.94 -8.00
N GLY A 79 -44.81 -14.77 -8.06
CA GLY A 79 -45.25 -13.56 -7.35
C GLY A 79 -44.72 -13.32 -5.93
N GLN A 80 -43.74 -14.10 -5.44
CA GLN A 80 -43.08 -13.86 -4.15
C GLN A 80 -42.16 -12.62 -4.20
N LYS A 81 -42.13 -11.82 -3.12
CA LYS A 81 -41.14 -10.75 -2.93
C LYS A 81 -39.83 -11.37 -2.45
N PHE A 82 -38.69 -10.95 -2.99
CA PHE A 82 -37.39 -11.44 -2.51
C PHE A 82 -37.08 -10.89 -1.12
N THR A 83 -36.78 -11.79 -0.18
CA THR A 83 -36.03 -11.50 1.05
C THR A 83 -34.54 -11.74 0.79
N SER A 84 -33.68 -10.99 1.48
CA SER A 84 -32.21 -11.06 1.37
C SER A 84 -31.64 -12.49 1.52
N GLU A 85 -32.32 -13.31 2.32
CA GLU A 85 -31.97 -14.71 2.63
C GLU A 85 -32.19 -15.68 1.45
N ILE A 86 -33.18 -15.41 0.59
CA ILE A 86 -33.49 -16.26 -0.57
C ILE A 86 -32.42 -16.02 -1.64
N LEU A 87 -32.04 -14.75 -1.87
CA LEU A 87 -31.04 -14.36 -2.87
C LEU A 87 -29.64 -14.89 -2.53
N SER A 88 -29.29 -15.02 -1.25
CA SER A 88 -27.99 -15.60 -0.84
C SER A 88 -27.87 -17.11 -1.06
N SER A 89 -28.98 -17.81 -1.36
CA SER A 89 -28.97 -19.26 -1.60
C SER A 89 -28.73 -19.67 -3.05
N TYR A 90 -28.78 -18.70 -3.98
CA TYR A 90 -28.62 -18.94 -5.40
C TYR A 90 -27.23 -18.51 -5.89
N THR A 91 -26.68 -19.27 -6.84
CA THR A 91 -25.43 -18.89 -7.51
C THR A 91 -25.68 -17.80 -8.55
N LEU A 92 -24.64 -17.04 -8.91
CA LEU A 92 -24.71 -15.97 -9.91
C LEU A 92 -25.27 -16.47 -11.26
N GLY A 93 -24.88 -17.68 -11.66
CA GLY A 93 -25.41 -18.37 -12.85
C GLY A 93 -26.93 -18.64 -12.79
N GLN A 94 -27.48 -18.87 -11.60
CA GLN A 94 -28.92 -19.04 -11.39
C GLN A 94 -29.64 -17.68 -11.33
N CYS A 95 -28.98 -16.66 -10.79
CA CYS A 95 -29.52 -15.31 -10.73
C CYS A 95 -29.84 -14.72 -12.11
N TRP A 96 -29.07 -15.07 -13.14
CA TRP A 96 -29.34 -14.65 -14.53
C TRP A 96 -30.61 -15.24 -15.14
N GLN A 97 -31.20 -16.27 -14.53
CA GLN A 97 -32.40 -16.94 -15.06
C GLN A 97 -33.71 -16.34 -14.49
N PHE A 98 -33.63 -15.35 -13.60
CA PHE A 98 -34.82 -14.68 -13.07
C PHE A 98 -35.47 -13.77 -14.12
N VAL A 99 -36.79 -13.91 -14.27
CA VAL A 99 -37.61 -13.09 -15.17
C VAL A 99 -38.50 -12.17 -14.33
N VAL A 100 -38.28 -10.86 -14.47
CA VAL A 100 -39.02 -9.80 -13.77
C VAL A 100 -40.16 -9.28 -14.63
N SER A 101 -41.25 -8.82 -13.99
CA SER A 101 -42.43 -8.32 -14.71
C SER A 101 -42.23 -6.98 -15.45
N ASN A 102 -41.22 -6.20 -15.06
CA ASN A 102 -40.97 -4.88 -15.64
C ASN A 102 -40.01 -4.98 -16.83
N GLN A 103 -40.48 -4.59 -18.02
CA GLN A 103 -39.70 -4.63 -19.26
C GLN A 103 -38.43 -3.76 -19.21
N LYS A 104 -38.45 -2.60 -18.51
CA LYS A 104 -37.27 -1.74 -18.39
C LYS A 104 -36.14 -2.42 -17.61
N ILE A 105 -36.50 -3.13 -16.55
CA ILE A 105 -35.54 -3.80 -15.66
C ILE A 105 -35.00 -5.07 -16.30
N MET A 106 -35.81 -5.78 -17.09
CA MET A 106 -35.32 -6.89 -17.90
C MET A 106 -34.29 -6.43 -18.92
N LEU A 107 -34.48 -5.25 -19.53
CA LEU A 107 -33.50 -4.67 -20.44
C LEU A 107 -32.20 -4.28 -19.69
N GLU A 108 -32.31 -3.71 -18.50
CA GLU A 108 -31.15 -3.41 -17.62
C GLU A 108 -30.39 -4.67 -17.18
N ILE A 109 -31.10 -5.77 -16.87
CA ILE A 109 -30.48 -7.06 -16.53
C ILE A 109 -29.77 -7.66 -17.75
N GLU A 110 -30.36 -7.53 -18.95
CA GLU A 110 -29.71 -8.00 -20.19
C GLU A 110 -28.46 -7.17 -20.51
N THR A 111 -28.50 -5.85 -20.33
CA THR A 111 -27.29 -5.01 -20.50
C THR A 111 -26.23 -5.35 -19.47
N LEU A 112 -26.60 -5.55 -18.20
CA LEU A 112 -25.67 -5.93 -17.13
C LEU A 112 -25.04 -7.30 -17.41
N LYS A 113 -25.81 -8.25 -17.96
CA LYS A 113 -25.30 -9.55 -18.38
C LYS A 113 -24.29 -9.43 -19.51
N LYS A 114 -24.58 -8.61 -20.53
CA LYS A 114 -23.65 -8.36 -21.65
C LYS A 114 -22.35 -7.72 -21.15
N GLU A 115 -22.45 -6.71 -20.27
CA GLU A 115 -21.28 -6.07 -19.66
C GLU A 115 -20.42 -7.07 -18.87
N PHE A 116 -21.05 -7.93 -18.06
CA PHE A 116 -20.37 -8.98 -17.31
C PHE A 116 -19.68 -9.99 -18.22
N ASP A 117 -20.37 -10.51 -19.25
CA ASP A 117 -19.81 -11.45 -20.21
C ASP A 117 -18.61 -10.82 -20.98
N ASP A 118 -18.69 -9.53 -21.32
CA ASP A 118 -17.61 -8.79 -21.98
C ASP A 118 -16.43 -8.48 -21.03
N GLU A 119 -16.69 -8.26 -19.74
CA GLU A 119 -15.65 -8.14 -18.72
C GLU A 119 -14.89 -9.44 -18.49
N ILE A 120 -15.60 -10.58 -18.37
CA ILE A 120 -14.96 -11.91 -18.25
C ILE A 120 -14.09 -12.19 -19.48
N LYS A 121 -14.61 -11.95 -20.69
CA LYS A 121 -13.82 -12.14 -21.92
C LYS A 121 -12.57 -11.28 -21.93
N ARG A 122 -12.68 -10.00 -21.55
CA ARG A 122 -11.51 -9.10 -21.46
C ARG A 122 -10.49 -9.57 -20.44
N LEU A 123 -10.95 -10.07 -19.28
CA LEU A 123 -10.09 -10.64 -18.24
C LEU A 123 -9.37 -11.90 -18.74
N GLN A 124 -10.09 -12.78 -19.43
CA GLN A 124 -9.53 -14.01 -19.99
C GLN A 124 -8.49 -13.72 -21.08
N ILE A 125 -8.79 -12.83 -22.03
CA ILE A 125 -7.83 -12.42 -23.07
C ILE A 125 -6.56 -11.84 -22.42
N ARG A 126 -6.71 -10.98 -21.41
CA ARG A 126 -5.56 -10.41 -20.69
C ARG A 126 -4.73 -11.49 -19.98
N PHE A 127 -5.38 -12.49 -19.39
CA PHE A 127 -4.70 -13.61 -18.75
C PHE A 127 -3.93 -14.45 -19.78
N GLU A 128 -4.56 -14.81 -20.89
CA GLU A 128 -3.93 -15.56 -22.00
C GLU A 128 -2.73 -14.78 -22.57
N GLU A 129 -2.88 -13.49 -22.87
CA GLU A 129 -1.76 -12.65 -23.34
C GLU A 129 -0.59 -12.56 -22.35
N LYS A 130 -0.87 -12.57 -21.04
CA LYS A 130 0.17 -12.57 -19.99
C LYS A 130 0.87 -13.92 -19.90
N VAL A 131 0.13 -15.02 -19.99
CA VAL A 131 0.69 -16.38 -20.00
C VAL A 131 1.56 -16.56 -21.22
N ASP A 132 1.06 -16.24 -22.42
CA ASP A 132 1.81 -16.34 -23.67
C ASP A 132 3.13 -15.57 -23.61
N LYS A 133 3.14 -14.36 -23.04
CA LYS A 133 4.37 -13.57 -22.86
C LYS A 133 5.40 -14.23 -21.93
N ILE A 134 4.98 -15.02 -20.95
CA ILE A 134 5.90 -15.78 -20.09
C ILE A 134 6.41 -17.04 -20.82
N GLN A 135 5.53 -17.71 -21.56
CA GLN A 135 5.88 -18.95 -22.25
C GLN A 135 6.80 -18.68 -23.45
N ASP A 136 6.55 -17.58 -24.15
CA ASP A 136 7.37 -17.09 -25.25
C ASP A 136 8.80 -16.84 -24.79
N GLY A 137 9.75 -17.29 -25.61
CA GLY A 137 11.16 -16.99 -25.37
C GLY A 137 11.49 -15.51 -25.61
N ASP A 138 12.55 -15.05 -24.94
CA ASP A 138 13.01 -13.67 -25.00
C ASP A 138 13.89 -13.38 -26.23
N GLU A 139 13.88 -12.12 -26.66
CA GLU A 139 14.83 -11.62 -27.64
C GLU A 139 16.19 -11.32 -26.99
N LEU A 140 17.16 -12.20 -27.25
CA LEU A 140 18.53 -12.07 -26.76
C LEU A 140 19.51 -11.71 -27.88
N LEU A 141 20.57 -10.96 -27.52
CA LEU A 141 21.66 -10.59 -28.43
C LEU A 141 22.21 -11.79 -29.22
N PRO A 142 22.60 -11.63 -30.50
CA PRO A 142 23.13 -12.72 -31.32
C PRO A 142 24.21 -13.54 -30.59
N GLY A 143 24.12 -14.86 -30.66
CA GLY A 143 25.04 -15.77 -29.97
C GLY A 143 24.74 -16.06 -28.49
N VAL A 144 23.88 -15.30 -27.82
CA VAL A 144 23.47 -15.57 -26.42
C VAL A 144 22.26 -16.51 -26.39
N LEU A 145 22.43 -17.72 -25.84
CA LEU A 145 21.36 -18.70 -25.70
C LEU A 145 20.49 -18.46 -24.45
N LYS A 146 21.11 -18.05 -23.36
CA LYS A 146 20.47 -17.85 -22.05
C LYS A 146 21.15 -16.69 -21.32
N MET A 147 20.36 -15.88 -20.63
CA MET A 147 20.83 -14.79 -19.77
C MET A 147 20.21 -14.91 -18.39
N VAL A 148 21.02 -14.77 -17.34
CA VAL A 148 20.53 -14.80 -15.94
C VAL A 148 20.86 -13.46 -15.29
N LYS A 149 19.85 -12.78 -14.77
CA LYS A 149 20.00 -11.55 -13.98
C LYS A 149 19.68 -11.85 -12.52
N VAL A 150 20.62 -11.55 -11.63
CA VAL A 150 20.47 -11.73 -10.18
C VAL A 150 20.42 -10.35 -9.53
N PHE A 151 19.31 -10.04 -8.88
CA PHE A 151 19.12 -8.80 -8.15
C PHE A 151 19.51 -9.00 -6.68
N VAL A 152 20.53 -8.26 -6.24
CA VAL A 152 21.05 -8.33 -4.87
C VAL A 152 20.73 -7.01 -4.16
N ALA A 153 19.91 -7.08 -3.12
CA ALA A 153 19.66 -5.93 -2.25
C ALA A 153 20.74 -5.85 -1.17
N VAL A 154 21.36 -4.68 -1.08
CA VAL A 154 22.45 -4.39 -0.14
C VAL A 154 21.98 -3.30 0.79
N LYS A 155 21.94 -3.59 2.09
CA LYS A 155 21.72 -2.57 3.12
C LYS A 155 23.07 -1.97 3.50
N ARG A 156 23.28 -0.70 3.20
CA ARG A 156 24.48 0.05 3.60
C ARG A 156 24.20 0.77 4.91
N LYS A 157 25.07 0.55 5.91
CA LYS A 157 25.05 1.30 7.17
C LYS A 157 25.85 2.59 6.99
N LEU A 158 25.52 3.63 7.76
CA LEU A 158 26.31 4.85 7.83
C LEU A 158 27.72 4.53 8.35
N GLN A 159 28.73 5.12 7.73
CA GLN A 159 30.13 4.93 8.08
C GLN A 159 30.85 6.28 8.19
N PRO A 160 31.92 6.37 9.01
CA PRO A 160 32.83 7.51 8.96
C PRO A 160 33.34 7.72 7.53
N GLY A 161 33.33 8.97 7.06
CA GLY A 161 33.62 9.29 5.67
C GLY A 161 32.38 9.47 4.78
N ASP A 162 31.19 9.06 5.23
CA ASP A 162 29.95 9.34 4.51
C ASP A 162 29.64 10.84 4.53
N LYS A 163 29.15 11.34 3.39
CA LYS A 163 28.81 12.74 3.22
C LYS A 163 27.35 12.97 3.57
N MET A 164 27.09 13.92 4.47
CA MET A 164 25.74 14.35 4.85
C MET A 164 25.56 15.83 4.54
N ALA A 165 24.30 16.24 4.32
CA ALA A 165 23.95 17.62 4.10
C ALA A 165 22.64 17.95 4.84
N GLY A 166 22.57 19.13 5.44
CA GLY A 166 21.35 19.69 6.00
C GLY A 166 20.60 20.56 5.01
N ARG A 167 19.36 20.91 5.37
CA ARG A 167 18.42 21.66 4.52
C ARG A 167 18.84 23.12 4.29
N HIS A 168 19.65 23.66 5.19
CA HIS A 168 20.21 25.02 5.10
C HIS A 168 21.56 25.08 4.36
N GLY A 169 21.90 24.06 3.56
CA GLY A 169 23.09 24.06 2.73
C GLY A 169 24.41 23.77 3.48
N ASN A 170 24.35 23.43 4.76
CA ASN A 170 25.48 22.88 5.50
C ASN A 170 25.80 21.47 4.99
N LYS A 171 27.02 21.28 4.48
CA LYS A 171 27.53 19.98 4.02
C LYS A 171 28.68 19.56 4.92
N GLY A 172 28.70 18.29 5.31
CA GLY A 172 29.71 17.72 6.19
C GLY A 172 30.02 16.27 5.85
N VAL A 173 31.08 15.75 6.43
CA VAL A 173 31.46 14.35 6.37
C VAL A 173 31.40 13.80 7.79
N ILE A 174 30.89 12.59 7.98
CA ILE A 174 30.86 11.93 9.29
C ILE A 174 32.30 11.71 9.76
N SER A 175 32.67 12.30 10.90
CA SER A 175 34.03 12.18 11.46
C SER A 175 34.20 10.89 12.25
N LYS A 176 33.28 10.60 13.18
CA LYS A 176 33.31 9.46 14.08
C LYS A 176 31.88 9.06 14.44
N ILE A 177 31.66 7.76 14.65
CA ILE A 177 30.47 7.22 15.31
C ILE A 177 30.88 6.93 16.76
N SER A 178 30.27 7.63 17.72
CA SER A 178 30.54 7.48 19.15
C SER A 178 29.50 6.59 19.81
N LEU A 179 29.87 5.98 20.94
CA LEU A 179 28.92 5.27 21.79
C LEU A 179 28.04 6.27 22.54
N VAL A 180 26.85 5.84 22.96
CA VAL A 180 25.84 6.73 23.54
C VAL A 180 26.30 7.33 24.86
N GLU A 181 27.06 6.58 25.65
CA GLU A 181 27.66 6.99 26.92
C GLU A 181 28.69 8.11 26.81
N ASP A 182 29.32 8.27 25.64
CA ASP A 182 30.31 9.34 25.38
C ASP A 182 29.64 10.64 24.88
N MET A 183 28.34 10.60 24.56
CA MET A 183 27.63 11.74 24.01
C MET A 183 27.20 12.72 25.12
N PRO A 184 27.23 14.04 24.87
CA PRO A 184 26.60 15.00 25.77
C PRO A 184 25.13 14.67 25.98
N TYR A 185 24.65 14.83 27.21
CA TYR A 185 23.26 14.55 27.58
C TYR A 185 22.60 15.78 28.21
N LEU A 186 21.28 15.80 28.13
CA LEU A 186 20.42 16.82 28.72
C LEU A 186 20.16 16.51 30.20
N GLU A 187 19.57 17.46 30.92
CA GLU A 187 19.22 17.29 32.34
C GLU A 187 18.27 16.09 32.60
N ASP A 188 17.46 15.73 31.61
CA ASP A 188 16.57 14.56 31.65
C ASP A 188 17.29 13.23 31.31
N GLY A 189 18.60 13.26 31.06
CA GLY A 189 19.41 12.12 30.68
C GLY A 189 19.38 11.77 29.19
N THR A 190 18.64 12.53 28.36
CA THR A 190 18.56 12.25 26.91
C THR A 190 19.91 12.59 26.25
N PRO A 191 20.57 11.64 25.57
CA PRO A 191 21.80 11.89 24.82
C PRO A 191 21.52 12.68 23.52
N VAL A 192 22.47 13.49 23.09
CA VAL A 192 22.41 14.20 21.80
C VAL A 192 22.86 13.28 20.67
N ASP A 193 22.11 13.21 19.56
CA ASP A 193 22.46 12.35 18.41
C ASP A 193 23.58 12.92 17.53
N ILE A 194 23.59 14.24 17.30
CA ILE A 194 24.52 14.91 16.37
C ILE A 194 25.08 16.18 17.02
N VAL A 195 26.41 16.29 17.04
CA VAL A 195 27.11 17.50 17.49
C VAL A 195 27.64 18.27 16.28
N LEU A 196 27.22 19.52 16.13
CA LEU A 196 27.62 20.40 15.03
C LEU A 196 28.55 21.51 15.51
N ASN A 197 29.51 21.90 14.66
CA ASN A 197 30.38 23.03 14.94
C ASN A 197 29.63 24.36 14.72
N PRO A 198 29.51 25.24 15.75
CA PRO A 198 28.76 26.49 15.64
C PRO A 198 29.43 27.52 14.72
N LEU A 199 30.75 27.43 14.48
CA LEU A 199 31.49 28.41 13.68
C LEU A 199 31.00 28.50 12.22
N GLY A 200 30.38 27.43 11.71
CA GLY A 200 29.83 27.39 10.36
C GLY A 200 28.59 28.28 10.16
N VAL A 201 27.88 28.64 11.23
CA VAL A 201 26.63 29.40 11.13
C VAL A 201 26.87 30.89 10.87
N PRO A 202 27.70 31.62 11.65
CA PRO A 202 27.98 33.03 11.38
C PRO A 202 28.72 33.24 10.05
N SER A 203 29.70 32.38 9.75
CA SER A 203 30.52 32.50 8.54
C SER A 203 29.73 32.39 7.24
N ARG A 204 28.66 31.56 7.22
CA ARG A 204 27.80 31.36 6.05
C ARG A 204 26.47 32.10 6.14
N MET A 205 26.25 32.87 7.22
CA MET A 205 25.00 33.58 7.50
C MET A 205 23.74 32.69 7.45
N ASN A 206 23.86 31.41 7.82
CA ASN A 206 22.77 30.43 7.78
C ASN A 206 21.95 30.42 9.07
N VAL A 207 21.46 31.59 9.51
CA VAL A 207 20.73 31.75 10.78
C VAL A 207 19.45 30.89 10.82
N GLY A 208 18.85 30.61 9.67
CA GLY A 208 17.67 29.75 9.54
C GLY A 208 17.83 28.38 10.20
N GLN A 209 19.04 27.81 10.23
CA GLN A 209 19.31 26.53 10.90
C GLN A 209 19.03 26.60 12.40
N ILE A 210 19.37 27.71 13.05
CA ILE A 210 19.11 27.91 14.48
C ILE A 210 17.61 28.03 14.72
N LEU A 211 16.91 28.81 13.87
CA LEU A 211 15.46 28.97 13.97
C LEU A 211 14.72 27.66 13.74
N GLU A 212 15.13 26.85 12.75
CA GLU A 212 14.58 25.51 12.50
C GLU A 212 14.83 24.61 13.72
N THR A 213 16.03 24.66 14.30
CA THR A 213 16.36 23.86 15.49
C THR A 213 15.50 24.25 16.69
N HIS A 214 15.31 25.55 16.95
CA HIS A 214 14.44 26.02 18.03
C HIS A 214 12.97 25.62 17.83
N LEU A 215 12.46 25.78 16.60
CA LEU A 215 11.09 25.39 16.29
C LEU A 215 10.89 23.86 16.37
N GLY A 216 11.89 23.09 15.94
CA GLY A 216 11.93 21.64 16.08
C GLY A 216 11.94 21.23 17.56
N TRP A 217 12.73 21.91 18.39
CA TRP A 217 12.79 21.66 19.83
C TRP A 217 11.45 21.96 20.53
N ALA A 218 10.82 23.09 20.18
CA ALA A 218 9.49 23.43 20.69
C ALA A 218 8.44 22.38 20.26
N SER A 219 8.46 21.96 19.00
CA SER A 219 7.57 20.93 18.46
C SER A 219 7.77 19.58 19.16
N ALA A 220 9.01 19.15 19.37
CA ALA A 220 9.33 17.92 20.11
C ALA A 220 8.83 17.96 21.56
N GLY A 221 8.97 19.12 22.22
CA GLY A 221 8.42 19.35 23.55
C GLY A 221 6.89 19.26 23.60
N LEU A 222 6.20 19.86 22.62
CA LEU A 222 4.75 19.72 22.47
C LEU A 222 4.33 18.27 22.22
N GLY A 223 5.09 17.54 21.40
CA GLY A 223 4.91 16.11 21.16
C GLY A 223 5.00 15.29 22.45
N LYS A 224 6.05 15.48 23.26
CA LYS A 224 6.20 14.83 24.58
C LYS A 224 4.98 15.09 25.49
N GLN A 225 4.43 16.31 25.48
CA GLN A 225 3.25 16.68 26.27
C GLN A 225 1.96 16.02 25.75
N ILE A 226 1.82 15.83 24.43
CA ILE A 226 0.69 15.10 23.84
C ILE A 226 0.81 13.62 24.20
N SER A 227 2.01 13.04 24.06
CA SER A 227 2.27 11.64 24.42
C SER A 227 1.98 11.37 25.90
N SER A 228 2.29 12.30 26.81
CA SER A 228 1.92 12.12 28.23
C SER A 228 0.40 12.08 28.44
N ILE A 229 -0.36 12.96 27.77
CA ILE A 229 -1.84 12.96 27.86
C ILE A 229 -2.43 11.68 27.25
N VAL A 230 -1.83 11.19 26.17
CA VAL A 230 -2.22 9.93 25.51
C VAL A 230 -2.00 8.73 26.43
N ASN A 231 -0.88 8.71 27.15
CA ASN A 231 -0.50 7.62 28.05
C ASN A 231 -1.28 7.63 29.38
N ASP A 232 -1.98 8.72 29.70
CA ASP A 232 -2.86 8.77 30.87
C ASP A 232 -4.04 7.79 30.73
N TYR A 233 -4.26 6.97 31.76
CA TYR A 233 -5.20 5.85 31.75
C TYR A 233 -6.70 6.23 31.68
N GLN A 234 -7.03 7.50 31.91
CA GLN A 234 -8.43 7.96 31.98
C GLN A 234 -8.98 8.32 30.60
N LYS A 235 -9.61 7.35 29.93
CA LYS A 235 -10.19 7.51 28.57
C LYS A 235 -11.13 8.72 28.42
N GLN A 236 -11.94 9.03 29.44
CA GLN A 236 -12.92 10.12 29.36
C GLN A 236 -12.27 11.51 29.48
N GLU A 237 -11.23 11.66 30.31
CA GLU A 237 -10.50 12.93 30.44
C GLU A 237 -9.48 13.15 29.32
N ARG A 238 -9.00 12.06 28.70
CA ARG A 238 -8.00 12.11 27.61
C ARG A 238 -8.46 12.95 26.43
N LEU A 239 -9.68 12.72 25.93
CA LEU A 239 -10.22 13.47 24.78
C LEU A 239 -10.37 14.96 25.08
N SER A 240 -10.89 15.32 26.26
CA SER A 240 -11.03 16.73 26.65
C SER A 240 -9.67 17.41 26.78
N LYS A 241 -8.72 16.78 27.47
CA LYS A 241 -7.35 17.31 27.64
C LYS A 241 -6.63 17.45 26.30
N LEU A 242 -6.79 16.51 25.38
CA LEU A 242 -6.23 16.59 24.03
C LEU A 242 -6.85 17.75 23.24
N LYS A 243 -8.17 17.88 23.21
CA LYS A 243 -8.86 18.98 22.51
C LYS A 243 -8.42 20.34 23.05
N ASP A 244 -8.32 20.49 24.37
CA ASP A 244 -7.83 21.72 25.00
C ASP A 244 -6.37 22.00 24.65
N LYS A 245 -5.52 20.95 24.63
CA LYS A 245 -4.11 21.09 24.28
C LYS A 245 -3.94 21.51 22.83
N PHE A 246 -4.63 20.88 21.89
CA PHE A 246 -4.58 21.24 20.48
C PHE A 246 -5.13 22.64 20.21
N LYS A 247 -6.22 23.02 20.89
CA LYS A 247 -6.76 24.39 20.83
C LYS A 247 -5.74 25.43 21.28
N ASN A 248 -4.94 25.12 22.30
CA ASN A 248 -3.86 26.01 22.76
C ASN A 248 -2.69 26.06 21.76
N ILE A 249 -2.34 24.95 21.12
CA ILE A 249 -1.23 24.87 20.15
C ILE A 249 -1.58 25.60 18.84
N TYR A 250 -2.72 25.27 18.22
CA TYR A 250 -3.12 25.81 16.93
C TYR A 250 -3.83 27.18 17.04
N GLY A 251 -4.28 27.55 18.24
CA GLY A 251 -5.09 28.72 18.48
C GLY A 251 -6.56 28.53 18.07
N SER A 252 -7.43 29.34 18.67
CA SER A 252 -8.88 29.19 18.58
C SER A 252 -9.48 29.36 17.18
N LYS A 253 -8.80 30.06 16.28
CA LYS A 253 -9.27 30.28 14.89
C LYS A 253 -9.02 29.07 14.00
N VAL A 254 -7.84 28.47 14.09
CA VAL A 254 -7.45 27.31 13.27
C VAL A 254 -8.14 26.05 13.78
N TRP A 255 -8.18 25.86 15.10
CA TRP A 255 -8.81 24.69 15.72
C TRP A 255 -10.29 24.54 15.35
N LYS A 256 -11.06 25.65 15.26
CA LYS A 256 -12.48 25.61 14.89
C LYS A 256 -12.75 25.07 13.48
N ASN A 257 -11.79 25.17 12.57
CA ASN A 257 -11.93 24.59 11.24
C ASN A 257 -11.59 23.10 11.26
N VAL A 258 -10.52 22.74 11.99
CA VAL A 258 -10.05 21.35 12.14
C VAL A 258 -11.06 20.49 12.92
N GLU A 259 -11.65 21.02 13.99
CA GLU A 259 -12.66 20.32 14.81
C GLU A 259 -13.92 19.94 14.03
N LYS A 260 -14.22 20.63 12.91
CA LYS A 260 -15.36 20.29 12.05
C LYS A 260 -15.09 19.11 11.12
N GLU A 261 -13.81 18.82 10.86
CA GLU A 261 -13.38 17.85 9.86
C GLU A 261 -12.83 16.56 10.48
N ILE A 262 -12.37 16.60 11.74
CA ILE A 262 -11.73 15.48 12.42
C ILE A 262 -12.71 14.76 13.36
N ASN A 263 -12.79 13.44 13.25
CA ASN A 263 -13.52 12.59 14.21
C ASN A 263 -12.67 12.32 15.46
N ASP A 264 -13.31 11.90 16.56
CA ASP A 264 -12.62 11.62 17.82
C ASP A 264 -11.60 10.46 17.69
N ASP A 265 -11.86 9.48 16.82
CA ASP A 265 -10.92 8.37 16.53
C ASP A 265 -9.71 8.86 15.73
N ASP A 266 -9.91 9.71 14.73
CA ASP A 266 -8.85 10.32 13.92
C ASP A 266 -7.93 11.21 14.78
N LEU A 267 -8.51 11.88 15.79
CA LEU A 267 -7.77 12.68 16.76
C LEU A 267 -6.83 11.82 17.63
N LEU A 268 -7.30 10.64 18.03
CA LEU A 268 -6.51 9.70 18.82
C LEU A 268 -5.39 9.08 18.00
N GLU A 269 -5.64 8.77 16.73
CA GLU A 269 -4.61 8.34 15.78
C GLU A 269 -3.55 9.42 15.58
N LEU A 270 -3.97 10.67 15.36
CA LEU A 270 -3.06 11.81 15.19
C LEU A 270 -2.19 12.04 16.43
N ALA A 271 -2.74 11.83 17.63
CA ALA A 271 -2.01 11.97 18.88
C ALA A 271 -1.05 10.81 19.19
N ASN A 272 -1.21 9.66 18.53
CA ASN A 272 -0.33 8.49 18.68
C ASN A 272 0.84 8.46 17.68
N ASN A 273 0.79 9.27 16.61
CA ASN A 273 1.86 9.42 15.61
C ASN A 273 3.05 10.22 16.15
#